data_AF-A0AAV5U3Z0-F1
#
_entry.id   AF-A0AAV5U3Z0-F1
#
_cell.length_a   1.000
_cell.length_b   1.000
_cell.length_c   1.000
_cell.angle_alpha   90.00
_cell.angle_beta   90.00
_cell.angle_gamma   90.00
#
_symmetry.space_group_name_H-M   'P 1'
#
loop_
_entity.id
_entity.type
_entity.pdbx_description
1 polymer ?
#
loop_
_entity_poly.entity_id
_entity_poly.type
_entity_poly.pdbx_seq_one_letter_code
_entity_poly.pdbx_strand_id
1 'polypeptide(L)'
;TECWECCECIVNLCPSRVIQRGRQHPLLIIRHPQKGWTVRALEDLSEGTFVSEYTGDVRTAWENRQLPQTYSIDLPCPLKR
;
A
#
# COMPACT_ATOMS: atom_id res chain seq x y z
N THR A 1 -13.57 -6.98 -5.07
CA THR A 1 -12.72 -8.07 -5.62
C THR A 1 -11.93 -7.47 -6.75
N GLU A 2 -10.60 -7.62 -6.73
CA GLU A 2 -9.71 -7.06 -7.74
C GLU A 2 -9.58 -8.05 -8.93
N CYS A 3 -9.59 -7.59 -10.18
CA CYS A 3 -9.39 -8.45 -11.35
C CYS A 3 -7.92 -8.86 -11.49
N TRP A 4 -7.68 -10.13 -11.82
CA TRP A 4 -6.35 -10.68 -12.08
C TRP A 4 -6.06 -10.82 -13.58
N GLU A 5 -4.85 -11.22 -13.93
CA GLU A 5 -4.34 -11.43 -15.30
C GLU A 5 -5.24 -12.31 -16.18
N CYS A 6 -5.91 -13.32 -15.61
CA CYS A 6 -6.81 -14.23 -16.34
C CYS A 6 -8.19 -13.62 -16.66
N CYS A 7 -8.46 -12.37 -16.29
CA CYS A 7 -9.74 -11.71 -16.55
C CYS A 7 -9.76 -11.07 -17.94
N GLU A 8 -10.82 -11.33 -18.72
CA GLU A 8 -11.02 -10.82 -20.10
C GLU A 8 -11.34 -9.31 -20.19
N CYS A 9 -11.30 -8.59 -19.07
CA CYS A 9 -11.56 -7.16 -19.04
C CYS A 9 -10.49 -6.33 -19.75
N ILE A 10 -10.89 -5.19 -20.33
CA ILE A 10 -9.95 -4.19 -20.84
C ILE A 10 -9.20 -3.58 -19.65
N VAL A 11 -7.91 -3.89 -19.51
CA VAL A 11 -7.09 -3.61 -18.31
C VAL A 11 -7.21 -2.16 -17.81
N ASN A 12 -7.10 -1.19 -18.72
CA ASN A 12 -7.11 0.23 -18.37
C ASN A 12 -8.51 0.82 -18.13
N LEU A 13 -9.57 0.09 -18.50
CA LEU A 13 -10.96 0.53 -18.32
C LEU A 13 -11.69 -0.23 -17.22
N CYS A 14 -11.14 -1.36 -16.75
CA CYS A 14 -11.77 -2.18 -15.74
C CYS A 14 -11.85 -1.45 -14.39
N PRO A 15 -13.04 -1.17 -13.85
CA PRO A 15 -13.16 -0.50 -12.55
C PRO A 15 -12.64 -1.36 -11.39
N SER A 16 -12.57 -2.68 -11.57
CA SER A 16 -12.07 -3.63 -10.58
C SER A 16 -10.54 -3.80 -10.60
N ARG A 17 -9.80 -2.90 -11.26
CA ARG A 17 -8.33 -2.83 -11.24
C ARG A 17 -7.92 -1.49 -10.66
N VAL A 18 -8.00 -1.32 -9.33
CA VAL A 18 -7.67 -0.05 -8.65
C VAL A 18 -6.28 -0.10 -8.06
N ILE A 19 -6.03 -1.05 -7.14
CA ILE A 19 -4.78 -1.13 -6.38
C ILE A 19 -3.61 -1.49 -7.29
N GLN A 20 -3.82 -2.43 -8.22
CA GLN A 20 -2.78 -2.90 -9.14
C GLN A 20 -2.28 -1.84 -10.12
N ARG A 21 -3.01 -0.72 -10.29
CA ARG A 21 -2.54 0.42 -11.11
C ARG A 21 -1.44 1.22 -10.40
N GLY A 22 -1.17 0.92 -9.14
CA GLY A 22 -0.20 1.63 -8.32
C GLY A 22 -0.67 3.04 -7.95
N ARG A 23 0.22 3.79 -7.30
CA ARG A 23 -0.05 5.16 -6.85
C ARG A 23 -0.38 6.09 -8.01
N GLN A 24 -1.56 6.70 -7.97
CA GLN A 24 -2.02 7.67 -8.97
C GLN A 24 -1.80 9.14 -8.53
N HIS A 25 -1.69 9.38 -7.22
CA HIS A 25 -1.68 10.73 -6.64
C HIS A 25 -0.27 11.15 -6.19
N PRO A 26 0.16 12.40 -6.41
CA PRO A 26 1.45 12.91 -5.98
C PRO A 26 1.54 12.99 -4.45
N LEU A 27 2.60 12.40 -3.90
CA LEU A 27 2.88 12.40 -2.46
C LEU A 27 4.20 13.12 -2.18
N LEU A 28 4.22 13.85 -1.07
CA LEU A 28 5.39 14.56 -0.55
C LEU A 28 5.85 13.89 0.75
N ILE A 29 7.15 13.61 0.81
CA ILE A 29 7.82 13.23 2.06
C ILE A 29 8.32 14.50 2.74
N ILE A 30 7.88 14.72 3.97
CA ILE A 30 8.18 15.92 4.75
C ILE A 30 8.64 15.55 6.17
N ARG A 31 9.64 16.30 6.65
CA ARG A 31 10.12 16.20 8.03
C ARG A 31 9.21 17.02 8.95
N HIS A 32 8.45 16.34 9.80
CA HIS A 32 7.62 16.93 10.84
C HIS A 32 8.41 17.10 12.15
N PRO A 33 8.33 18.26 12.85
CA PRO A 33 9.14 18.54 14.04
C PRO A 33 9.00 17.50 15.17
N GLN A 34 7.80 16.96 15.36
CA GLN A 34 7.50 16.02 16.45
C GLN A 34 7.35 14.56 16.01
N LYS A 35 7.08 14.31 14.72
CA LYS A 35 6.69 12.98 14.22
C LYS A 35 7.77 12.32 13.36
N GLY A 36 8.90 13.00 13.16
CA GLY A 36 9.94 12.54 12.27
C GLY A 36 9.51 12.67 10.80
N TRP A 37 9.64 11.61 10.02
CA TRP A 37 9.24 11.61 8.61
C TRP A 37 7.75 11.33 8.46
N THR A 38 7.10 12.10 7.60
CA THR A 38 5.66 11.98 7.31
C THR A 38 5.41 12.06 5.81
N VAL A 39 4.29 11.52 5.37
CA VAL A 39 3.84 11.57 3.98
C VAL A 39 2.56 12.38 3.91
N ARG A 40 2.46 13.27 2.92
CA ARG A 40 1.28 14.11 2.67
C ARG A 40 0.92 14.09 1.18
N ALA A 41 -0.36 14.08 0.84
CA ALA A 41 -0.81 14.28 -0.54
C ALA A 41 -0.65 15.75 -0.97
N LEU A 42 -0.19 15.98 -2.21
CA LEU A 42 -0.07 17.33 -2.78
C LEU A 42 -1.38 17.87 -3.37
N GLU A 43 -2.45 17.09 -3.26
CA GLU A 43 -3.80 17.43 -3.70
C GLU A 43 -4.84 16.85 -2.74
N ASP A 44 -6.06 17.36 -2.81
CA ASP A 44 -7.19 16.85 -2.02
C ASP A 44 -7.63 15.48 -2.55
N LEU A 45 -7.82 14.53 -1.64
CA LEU A 45 -8.25 13.17 -1.98
C LEU A 45 -9.68 12.95 -1.52
N SER A 46 -10.52 12.44 -2.41
CA SER A 46 -11.87 12.01 -2.08
C SER A 46 -11.86 10.80 -1.14
N GLU A 47 -12.93 10.62 -0.37
CA GLU A 47 -13.11 9.43 0.45
C GLU A 47 -13.12 8.16 -0.42
N GLY A 48 -12.45 7.11 0.06
CA GLY A 48 -12.32 5.84 -0.66
C GLY A 48 -11.21 5.83 -1.72
N THR A 49 -10.49 6.94 -1.93
CA THR A 49 -9.35 6.99 -2.84
C THR A 49 -8.19 6.12 -2.34
N PHE A 50 -7.69 5.27 -3.23
CA PHE A 50 -6.44 4.53 -3.00
C PHE A 50 -5.25 5.50 -2.98
N VAL A 51 -4.43 5.43 -1.92
CA VAL A 51 -3.27 6.31 -1.75
C VAL A 51 -1.99 5.64 -2.25
N SER A 52 -1.56 4.60 -1.54
CA SER A 52 -0.35 3.82 -1.84
C SER A 52 -0.38 2.53 -1.03
N GLU A 53 0.39 1.55 -1.48
CA GLU A 53 0.66 0.30 -0.77
C GLU A 53 1.74 0.48 0.32
N TYR A 54 1.66 -0.33 1.38
CA TYR A 54 2.75 -0.52 2.34
C TYR A 54 3.69 -1.59 1.76
N THR A 55 4.78 -1.17 1.14
CA THR A 55 5.74 -2.07 0.50
C THR A 55 6.97 -2.30 1.36
N GLY A 56 7.54 -3.50 1.22
CA GLY A 56 8.71 -3.94 1.95
C GLY A 56 8.88 -5.45 1.83
N ASP A 57 9.86 -5.98 2.54
CA ASP A 57 10.09 -7.42 2.55
C ASP A 57 9.04 -8.14 3.40
N VAL A 58 8.38 -9.14 2.81
CA VAL A 58 7.52 -10.05 3.56
C VAL A 58 8.39 -11.02 4.33
N ARG A 59 8.26 -11.00 5.66
CA ARG A 59 9.05 -11.85 6.57
C ARG A 59 8.13 -12.60 7.52
N THR A 60 8.54 -13.81 7.86
CA THR A 60 7.94 -14.55 8.96
C THR A 60 8.22 -13.87 10.31
N ALA A 61 7.39 -14.15 11.31
CA ALA A 61 7.61 -13.66 12.67
C ALA A 61 8.97 -14.11 13.25
N TRP A 62 9.50 -15.25 12.78
CA TRP A 62 10.81 -15.73 13.19
C TRP A 62 11.95 -14.90 12.60
N GLU A 63 11.93 -14.65 11.29
CA GLU A 63 12.93 -13.82 10.59
C GLU A 63 12.95 -12.38 11.11
N ASN A 64 11.78 -11.85 11.44
CA ASN A 64 11.65 -10.46 11.88
C ASN A 64 12.13 -10.22 13.33
N ARG A 65 12.32 -11.27 14.15
CA ARG A 65 12.62 -11.16 15.59
C ARG A 65 13.88 -10.34 15.92
N GLN A 66 14.86 -10.32 15.01
CA GLN A 66 16.15 -9.65 15.21
C GLN A 66 16.20 -8.22 14.64
N LEU A 67 15.12 -7.75 14.01
CA LEU A 67 15.08 -6.45 13.34
C LEU A 67 14.36 -5.39 14.18
N PRO A 68 14.66 -4.10 13.97
CA PRO A 68 13.85 -3.02 14.51
C PRO A 68 12.41 -3.08 13.95
N GLN A 69 11.43 -3.10 14.84
CA GLN A 69 10.00 -3.21 14.49
C GLN A 69 9.34 -1.86 14.15
N THR A 70 10.13 -0.79 14.04
CA THR A 70 9.61 0.57 13.77
C THR A 70 8.92 0.67 12.40
N TYR A 71 9.34 -0.15 11.43
CA TYR A 71 8.82 -0.17 10.06
C TYR A 71 8.29 -1.56 9.68
N SER A 72 7.59 -2.22 10.61
CA SER A 72 6.90 -3.49 10.35
C SER A 72 5.38 -3.32 10.47
N ILE A 73 4.64 -3.99 9.58
CA ILE A 73 3.20 -4.16 9.68
C ILE A 73 2.90 -5.65 9.81
N ASP A 74 2.09 -6.02 10.81
CA ASP A 74 1.68 -7.40 11.00
C ASP A 74 0.63 -7.79 9.97
N LEU A 75 0.90 -8.87 9.25
CA LEU A 75 -0.07 -9.46 8.33
C LEU A 75 -0.98 -10.43 9.09
N PRO A 76 -2.31 -10.37 8.92
CA PRO A 76 -3.23 -11.29 9.57
C PRO A 76 -3.05 -12.73 9.07
N CYS A 77 -3.17 -13.70 9.97
CA CYS A 77 -3.05 -15.14 9.67
C CYS A 77 -4.43 -15.79 9.45
N PRO A 78 -4.65 -16.62 8.41
CA PRO A 78 -4.02 -16.63 7.10
C PRO A 78 -4.80 -15.76 6.10
N LEU A 79 -4.08 -15.27 5.09
CA LEU A 79 -4.60 -15.00 3.76
C LEU A 79 -5.21 -16.31 3.22
N LYS A 80 -6.44 -16.65 3.63
CA LYS A 80 -7.18 -17.73 2.99
C LYS A 80 -7.40 -17.30 1.54
N ARG A 81 -6.85 -18.08 0.61
CA ARG A 81 -7.32 -18.09 -0.77
C ARG A 81 -8.77 -18.55 -0.81
#